data_AF-A0A6G1U1G1-F1
#
_entry.id   AF-A0A6G1U1G1-F1
#
_cell.length_a   1.000
_cell.length_b   1.000
_cell.length_c   1.000
_cell.angle_alpha   90.00
_cell.angle_beta   90.00
_cell.angle_gamma   90.00
#
_symmetry.space_group_name_H-M   'P 1'
#
loop_
_entity.id
_entity.type
_entity.pdbx_description
1 polymer ?
#
loop_
_entity_poly.entity_id
_entity_poly.type
_entity_poly.pdbx_seq_one_letter_code
_entity_poly.pdbx_strand_id
1 'polypeptide(L)'
;MNTTEYFKRTIQAYLEERAMEDELFAAKYDNPDKNIDDCVTYILNWVQKSGCNGFCDDEIYGQAIHYYEEKDIEVGKPLNCQVSVNHHIELTEEEKAQARQEAIRQYQQEQMNKMRNRDTAKRTSQRADNEVHQPSLFDTL
;
A
#
# COMPACT_ATOMS: atom_id res chain seq x y z
N MET A 1 -11.46 -2.13 17.50
CA MET A 1 -11.98 -3.08 16.49
C MET A 1 -11.69 -4.50 16.96
N ASN A 2 -12.66 -5.41 16.87
CA ASN A 2 -12.42 -6.82 17.18
C ASN A 2 -11.55 -7.40 16.05
N THR A 3 -10.29 -7.73 16.31
CA THR A 3 -9.31 -8.12 15.28
C THR A 3 -9.67 -9.44 14.60
N THR A 4 -10.35 -10.34 15.30
CA THR A 4 -10.88 -11.58 14.73
C THR A 4 -11.98 -11.32 13.70
N GLU A 5 -12.86 -10.35 13.96
CA GLU A 5 -13.89 -9.94 13.00
C GLU A 5 -13.31 -9.24 11.78
N TYR A 6 -12.24 -8.45 11.98
CA TYR A 6 -11.50 -7.86 10.86
C TYR A 6 -10.87 -8.96 9.98
N PHE A 7 -10.16 -9.91 10.59
CA PHE A 7 -9.59 -11.05 9.89
C PHE A 7 -10.63 -11.82 9.08
N LYS A 8 -11.78 -12.17 9.70
CA LYS A 8 -12.88 -12.84 9.01
C LYS A 8 -13.35 -12.07 7.77
N ARG A 9 -13.56 -10.76 7.89
CA ARG A 9 -13.99 -9.91 6.77
C ARG A 9 -12.97 -9.86 5.65
N THR A 10 -11.67 -9.83 5.98
CA THR A 10 -10.60 -9.86 4.98
C THR A 10 -10.61 -11.17 4.20
N ILE A 11 -10.73 -12.31 4.88
CA ILE A 11 -10.85 -13.62 4.22
C ILE A 11 -12.09 -13.69 3.35
N GLN A 12 -13.23 -13.21 3.86
CA GLN A 12 -14.48 -13.20 3.11
C GLN A 12 -14.37 -12.37 1.82
N ALA A 13 -13.85 -11.14 1.91
CA ALA A 13 -13.70 -10.27 0.75
C ALA A 13 -12.83 -10.90 -0.35
N TYR A 14 -11.73 -11.55 0.05
CA TYR A 14 -10.87 -12.27 -0.88
C TYR A 14 -11.59 -13.43 -1.58
N LEU A 15 -12.36 -14.23 -0.82
CA LEU A 15 -13.10 -15.36 -1.38
C LEU A 15 -14.23 -14.91 -2.32
N GLU A 16 -14.89 -13.80 -2.00
CA GLU A 16 -15.92 -13.20 -2.85
C GLU A 16 -15.32 -12.68 -4.16
N GLU A 17 -14.18 -11.96 -4.12
CA GLU A 17 -13.44 -11.54 -5.31
C GLU A 17 -13.04 -12.75 -6.16
N ARG A 18 -12.51 -13.81 -5.53
CA ARG A 18 -12.16 -15.04 -6.25
C ARG A 18 -13.37 -15.71 -6.88
N ALA A 19 -14.51 -15.77 -6.18
CA ALA A 19 -15.74 -16.34 -6.72
C ALA A 19 -16.31 -15.51 -7.87
N MET A 20 -16.07 -14.20 -7.91
CA MET A 20 -16.44 -13.37 -9.06
C MET A 20 -15.56 -13.64 -10.29
N GLU A 21 -14.28 -13.96 -10.08
CA GLU A 21 -13.31 -14.21 -11.17
C GLU A 21 -13.33 -15.65 -11.69
N ASP A 22 -13.60 -16.63 -10.83
CA ASP A 22 -13.55 -18.06 -11.12
C ASP A 22 -14.91 -18.74 -10.90
N GLU A 23 -15.60 -19.05 -12.00
CA GLU A 23 -16.92 -19.71 -11.98
C GLU A 23 -16.90 -21.10 -11.34
N LEU A 24 -15.80 -21.86 -11.47
CA LEU A 24 -15.69 -23.19 -10.86
C LEU A 24 -15.54 -23.07 -9.34
N PHE A 25 -14.78 -22.08 -8.89
CA PHE A 25 -14.68 -21.76 -7.47
C PHE A 25 -15.99 -21.19 -6.91
N ALA A 26 -16.70 -20.35 -7.66
CA ALA A 26 -18.00 -19.80 -7.25
C ALA A 26 -18.99 -20.90 -6.86
N ALA A 27 -19.08 -21.96 -7.67
CA ALA A 27 -19.94 -23.10 -7.39
C ALA A 27 -19.55 -23.86 -6.10
N LYS A 28 -18.27 -23.81 -5.70
CA LYS A 28 -17.77 -24.37 -4.43
C LYS A 28 -18.04 -23.44 -3.25
N TYR A 29 -17.89 -22.15 -3.47
CA TYR A 29 -18.12 -21.12 -2.47
C TYR A 29 -19.60 -21.05 -2.05
N ASP A 30 -20.53 -21.23 -3.00
CA ASP A 30 -21.98 -21.28 -2.75
C ASP A 30 -22.48 -22.55 -2.04
N ASN A 31 -21.58 -23.45 -1.64
CA ASN A 31 -21.95 -24.67 -0.96
C ASN A 31 -22.56 -24.37 0.43
N PRO A 32 -23.84 -24.73 0.69
CA PRO A 32 -24.50 -24.43 1.97
C PRO A 32 -23.89 -25.17 3.18
N ASP A 33 -23.12 -26.23 2.94
CA ASP A 33 -22.41 -26.97 3.99
C ASP A 33 -21.09 -26.30 4.40
N LYS A 34 -20.67 -25.23 3.72
CA LYS A 34 -19.44 -24.49 3.99
C LYS A 34 -19.79 -23.08 4.45
N ASN A 35 -19.02 -22.55 5.40
CA ASN A 35 -19.25 -21.20 5.92
C ASN A 35 -17.93 -20.55 6.36
N ILE A 36 -17.97 -19.21 6.46
CA ILE A 36 -16.78 -18.42 6.77
C ILE A 36 -16.27 -18.64 8.20
N ASP A 37 -17.15 -18.95 9.17
CA ASP A 37 -16.76 -19.22 10.56
C ASP A 37 -15.92 -20.50 10.68
N ASP A 38 -16.33 -21.55 9.99
CA ASP A 38 -15.60 -22.81 9.92
C ASP A 38 -14.33 -22.69 9.07
N CYS A 39 -14.36 -21.89 8.00
CA CYS A 39 -13.15 -21.56 7.23
C CYS A 39 -12.09 -20.89 8.11
N VAL A 40 -12.48 -19.86 8.89
CA VAL A 40 -11.57 -19.19 9.83
C VAL A 40 -11.09 -20.16 10.91
N THR A 41 -11.97 -20.98 11.46
CA THR A 41 -11.59 -22.00 12.46
C THR A 41 -10.59 -23.00 11.90
N TYR A 42 -10.79 -23.46 10.66
CA TYR A 42 -9.89 -24.34 9.94
C TYR A 42 -8.49 -23.71 9.81
N ILE A 43 -8.43 -22.48 9.28
CA ILE A 43 -7.16 -21.75 9.11
C ILE A 43 -6.42 -21.62 10.45
N LEU A 44 -7.12 -21.24 11.52
CA LEU A 44 -6.50 -21.09 12.84
C LEU A 44 -5.98 -22.42 13.40
N ASN A 45 -6.67 -23.53 13.17
CA ASN A 45 -6.19 -24.86 13.54
C ASN A 45 -4.96 -25.27 12.72
N TRP A 46 -4.93 -24.95 11.42
CA TRP A 46 -3.77 -25.20 10.57
C TRP A 46 -2.54 -24.37 11.03
N VAL A 47 -2.74 -23.08 11.30
CA VAL A 47 -1.72 -22.18 11.86
C VAL A 47 -1.20 -22.74 13.18
N GLN A 48 -2.08 -23.16 14.09
CA GLN A 48 -1.66 -23.74 15.38
C GLN A 48 -0.81 -25.00 15.19
N LYS A 49 -1.22 -25.91 14.28
CA LYS A 49 -0.49 -27.15 13.99
C LYS A 49 0.88 -26.89 13.37
N SER A 50 1.03 -25.81 12.61
CA SER A 50 2.30 -25.45 11.97
C SER A 50 3.40 -25.08 12.97
N GLY A 51 3.04 -24.59 14.17
CA GLY A 51 3.98 -24.04 15.14
C GLY A 51 4.54 -22.65 14.77
N CYS A 52 4.11 -22.05 13.67
CA CYS A 52 4.48 -20.71 13.22
C CYS A 52 3.44 -19.67 13.65
N ASN A 53 3.91 -18.49 14.05
CA ASN A 53 3.05 -17.39 14.54
C ASN A 53 2.72 -16.32 13.48
N GLY A 54 3.17 -16.50 12.24
CA GLY A 54 2.98 -15.51 11.17
C GLY A 54 3.08 -16.16 9.80
N PHE A 55 2.24 -15.68 8.89
CA PHE A 55 2.06 -16.18 7.52
C PHE A 55 1.85 -15.00 6.60
N CYS A 56 2.23 -15.16 5.33
CA CYS A 56 1.88 -14.21 4.29
C CYS A 56 0.39 -14.33 3.91
N ASP A 57 -0.17 -13.24 3.37
CA ASP A 57 -1.58 -13.19 2.96
C ASP A 57 -1.90 -14.31 1.96
N ASP A 58 -1.05 -14.54 0.96
CA ASP A 58 -1.21 -15.61 -0.04
C ASP A 58 -1.30 -17.03 0.57
N GLU A 59 -0.54 -17.29 1.64
CA GLU A 59 -0.57 -18.59 2.31
C GLU A 59 -1.91 -18.79 3.03
N ILE A 60 -2.37 -17.76 3.72
CA ILE A 60 -3.65 -17.78 4.42
C ILE A 60 -4.81 -17.89 3.42
N TYR A 61 -4.76 -17.14 2.34
CA TYR A 61 -5.75 -17.20 1.26
C TYR A 61 -5.77 -18.58 0.56
N GLY A 62 -4.60 -19.19 0.36
CA GLY A 62 -4.51 -20.55 -0.16
C GLY A 62 -5.23 -21.57 0.75
N GLN A 63 -5.08 -21.44 2.07
CA GLN A 63 -5.83 -22.29 3.01
C GLN A 63 -7.34 -22.02 2.98
N ALA A 64 -7.74 -20.77 2.79
CA ALA A 64 -9.15 -20.42 2.65
C ALA A 64 -9.79 -21.06 1.41
N ILE A 65 -9.09 -21.02 0.26
CA ILE A 65 -9.54 -21.69 -0.97
C ILE A 65 -9.63 -23.21 -0.76
N HIS A 66 -8.58 -23.80 -0.18
CA HIS A 66 -8.52 -25.25 0.07
C HIS A 66 -9.70 -25.73 0.92
N TYR A 67 -10.16 -24.94 1.89
CA TYR A 67 -11.34 -25.25 2.69
C TYR A 67 -12.63 -25.38 1.85
N TYR A 68 -12.81 -24.57 0.81
CA TYR A 68 -14.00 -24.63 -0.04
C TYR A 68 -13.87 -25.67 -1.17
N GLU A 69 -12.66 -25.94 -1.66
CA GLU A 69 -12.44 -26.91 -2.73
C GLU A 69 -12.52 -28.37 -2.23
N GLU A 70 -11.99 -28.64 -1.04
CA GLU A 70 -11.99 -29.99 -0.45
C GLU A 70 -13.36 -30.37 0.11
N LYS A 71 -13.82 -31.57 -0.29
CA LYS A 71 -15.10 -32.12 0.18
C LYS A 71 -15.02 -32.54 1.64
N ASP A 72 -13.99 -33.29 1.99
CA ASP A 72 -13.79 -33.86 3.32
C ASP A 72 -12.65 -33.13 4.03
N ILE A 73 -12.97 -32.06 4.76
CA ILE A 73 -11.99 -31.27 5.50
C ILE A 73 -12.28 -31.24 6.99
N GLU A 74 -11.23 -31.47 7.79
CA GLU A 74 -11.32 -31.38 9.24
C GLU A 74 -11.11 -29.93 9.70
N VAL A 75 -12.21 -29.25 10.04
CA VAL A 75 -12.19 -27.87 10.57
C VAL A 75 -11.41 -27.76 11.89
N GLY A 76 -11.46 -28.81 12.71
CA GLY A 76 -10.88 -28.79 14.05
C GLY A 76 -11.83 -28.18 15.08
N LYS A 77 -11.28 -27.69 16.20
CA LYS A 77 -12.07 -27.13 17.30
C LYS A 77 -11.90 -25.61 17.36
N PRO A 78 -12.90 -24.85 17.82
CA PRO A 78 -12.73 -23.43 18.09
C PRO A 78 -11.56 -23.20 19.05
N LEU A 79 -10.65 -22.30 18.67
CA LEU A 79 -9.47 -21.95 19.46
C LEU A 79 -9.68 -20.60 20.13
N ASN A 80 -9.27 -20.51 21.39
CA ASN A 80 -9.16 -19.22 22.06
C ASN A 80 -7.77 -18.64 21.76
N CYS A 81 -7.65 -17.92 20.65
CA CYS A 81 -6.40 -17.30 20.20
C CYS A 81 -6.59 -15.82 19.87
N GLN A 82 -5.54 -15.02 20.10
CA GLN A 82 -5.51 -13.62 19.71
C GLN A 82 -4.97 -13.50 18.28
N VAL A 83 -5.79 -13.01 17.37
CA VAL A 83 -5.39 -12.76 15.99
C VAL A 83 -4.92 -11.31 15.84
N SER A 84 -3.73 -11.12 15.27
CA SER A 84 -3.19 -9.81 14.92
C SER A 84 -2.90 -9.78 13.42
N VAL A 85 -3.57 -8.87 12.71
CA VAL A 85 -3.41 -8.69 11.26
C VAL A 85 -2.57 -7.44 11.03
N ASN A 86 -1.34 -7.61 10.55
CA ASN A 86 -0.46 -6.52 10.14
C ASN A 86 -0.54 -6.36 8.62
N HIS A 87 -1.72 -6.07 8.09
CA HIS A 87 -1.87 -5.83 6.66
C HIS A 87 -1.23 -4.47 6.33
N HIS A 88 0.04 -4.50 5.93
CA HIS A 88 0.68 -3.36 5.30
C HIS A 88 0.04 -3.24 3.91
N ILE A 89 -0.89 -2.29 3.77
CA ILE A 89 -1.47 -1.91 2.48
C ILE A 89 -0.29 -1.66 1.55
N GLU A 90 -0.02 -2.60 0.64
CA GLU A 90 0.93 -2.33 -0.42
C GLU A 90 0.31 -1.22 -1.26
N LEU A 91 0.87 -0.01 -1.11
CA LEU A 91 0.58 1.08 -2.04
C LEU A 91 0.67 0.49 -3.45
N THR A 92 -0.45 0.54 -4.16
CA THR A 92 -0.56 0.04 -5.53
C THR A 92 0.57 0.64 -6.36
N GLU A 93 1.05 -0.07 -7.39
CA GLU A 93 2.17 0.41 -8.23
C GLU A 93 1.98 1.87 -8.71
N GLU A 94 0.72 2.27 -8.89
CA GLU A 94 0.31 3.62 -9.26
C GLU A 94 0.69 4.67 -8.21
N GLU A 95 0.47 4.40 -6.91
CA GLU A 95 0.83 5.31 -5.82
C GLU A 95 2.35 5.38 -5.61
N LYS A 96 3.07 4.26 -5.76
CA LYS A 96 4.54 4.23 -5.72
C LYS A 96 5.15 5.01 -6.90
N ALA A 97 4.53 4.97 -8.08
CA ALA A 97 4.97 5.75 -9.24
C ALA A 97 4.71 7.25 -9.06
N GLN A 98 3.55 7.62 -8.50
CA GLN A 98 3.22 9.01 -8.20
C GLN A 98 4.18 9.61 -7.17
N ALA A 99 4.48 8.91 -6.07
CA ALA A 99 5.43 9.37 -5.07
C ALA A 99 6.85 9.56 -5.63
N ARG A 100 7.29 8.67 -6.53
CA ARG A 100 8.58 8.82 -7.24
C ARG A 100 8.59 10.03 -8.17
N GLN A 101 7.53 10.24 -8.95
CA GLN A 101 7.44 11.40 -9.85
C GLN A 101 7.36 12.71 -9.09
N GLU A 102 6.63 12.74 -7.97
CA GLU A 102 6.50 13.93 -7.14
C GLU A 102 7.82 14.31 -6.46
N ALA A 103 8.56 13.33 -5.92
CA ALA A 103 9.89 13.56 -5.37
C ALA A 103 10.88 14.11 -6.42
N ILE A 104 10.85 13.57 -7.65
CA ILE A 104 11.67 14.08 -8.77
C ILE A 104 11.27 15.51 -9.14
N ARG A 105 9.96 15.80 -9.21
CA ARG A 105 9.45 17.14 -9.55
C ARG A 105 9.85 18.17 -8.48
N GLN A 106 9.70 17.84 -7.21
CA GLN A 106 10.10 18.71 -6.10
C GLN A 106 11.61 18.99 -6.14
N TYR A 107 12.44 17.96 -6.36
CA TYR A 107 13.88 18.15 -6.50
C TYR A 107 14.25 19.08 -7.67
N GLN A 108 13.64 18.87 -8.84
CA GLN A 108 13.87 19.74 -10.01
C GLN A 108 13.45 21.19 -9.73
N GLN A 109 12.31 21.39 -9.05
CA GLN A 109 11.81 22.71 -8.70
C GLN A 109 12.73 23.43 -7.70
N GLU A 110 13.26 22.71 -6.71
CA GLU A 110 14.25 23.27 -5.77
C GLU A 110 15.54 23.68 -6.48
N GLN A 111 16.05 22.85 -7.39
CA GLN A 111 17.25 23.20 -8.17
C GLN A 111 17.02 24.43 -9.07
N MET A 112 15.87 24.50 -9.74
CA MET A 112 15.49 25.67 -10.54
C MET A 112 15.33 26.93 -9.68
N ASN A 113 14.72 26.83 -8.50
CA ASN A 113 14.60 27.96 -7.59
C ASN A 113 15.96 28.42 -7.07
N LYS A 114 16.88 27.50 -6.77
CA LYS A 114 18.26 27.85 -6.39
C LYS A 114 19.00 28.57 -7.52
N MET A 115 18.84 28.12 -8.78
CA MET A 115 19.43 28.81 -9.94
C MET A 115 18.81 30.20 -10.14
N ARG A 116 17.48 30.31 -10.14
CA ARG A 116 16.77 31.59 -10.26
C ARG A 116 17.18 32.58 -9.18
N ASN A 117 17.30 32.14 -7.92
CA ASN A 117 17.73 32.99 -6.82
C ASN A 117 19.20 33.45 -6.96
N ARG A 118 20.07 32.62 -7.54
CA ARG A 118 21.45 33.02 -7.86
C ARG A 118 21.49 34.02 -9.01
N ASP A 119 20.64 33.86 -10.01
CA ASP A 119 20.59 34.76 -11.17
C ASP A 119 19.96 36.12 -10.82
N THR A 120 18.93 36.16 -9.95
CA THR A 120 18.40 37.41 -9.43
C THR A 120 19.43 38.13 -8.56
N ALA A 121 20.12 37.43 -7.66
CA ALA A 121 21.21 38.03 -6.87
C ALA A 121 22.31 38.63 -7.75
N LYS A 122 22.74 37.92 -8.81
CA LYS A 122 23.72 38.43 -9.78
C LYS A 122 23.22 39.65 -10.56
N ARG A 123 21.96 39.66 -11.00
CA ARG A 123 21.38 40.81 -11.72
C ARG A 123 21.23 42.04 -10.83
N THR A 124 20.90 41.86 -9.55
CA THR A 124 20.81 42.97 -8.59
C THR A 124 22.19 43.56 -8.30
N SER A 125 23.23 42.71 -8.15
CA SER A 125 24.62 43.18 -8.01
C SER A 125 25.14 43.88 -9.27
N GLN A 126 24.83 43.38 -10.47
CA GLN A 126 25.23 44.03 -11.74
C GLN A 126 24.52 45.35 -12.03
N ARG A 127 23.31 45.57 -11.48
CA ARG A 127 22.63 46.88 -11.54
C ARG A 127 23.25 47.89 -10.57
N ALA A 128 23.63 47.44 -9.37
CA ALA A 128 24.33 48.30 -8.42
C ALA A 128 25.71 48.74 -8.92
N ASP A 129 26.45 47.87 -9.63
CA ASP A 129 27.75 48.24 -10.23
C ASP A 129 27.61 49.17 -11.46
N ASN A 130 26.54 49.05 -12.25
CA ASN A 130 26.32 49.91 -13.42
C ASN A 130 25.77 51.31 -13.08
N GLU A 131 25.22 51.53 -11.88
CA GLU A 131 24.76 52.85 -11.43
C GLU A 131 25.91 53.78 -10.97
N VAL A 132 27.14 53.26 -10.83
CA VAL A 132 28.28 54.04 -10.29
C VAL A 132 29.19 54.61 -11.39
N HIS A 133 28.94 54.35 -12.68
CA HIS A 133 29.86 54.81 -13.74
C HIS A 133 29.16 55.29 -15.02
N GLN A 134 28.46 56.42 -14.94
CA GLN A 134 28.33 57.32 -16.10
C GLN A 134 28.69 58.74 -15.66
N PRO A 135 29.93 59.23 -15.91
CA PRO A 135 30.21 60.64 -15.72
C PRO A 135 29.44 61.45 -16.78
N SER A 136 28.55 62.32 -16.30
CA SER A 136 27.86 63.35 -17.09
C SER A 136 28.88 64.33 -17.68
N LEU A 137 28.79 64.58 -18.99
CA LEU A 137 29.69 65.46 -19.76
C LEU A 137 29.37 66.96 -19.61
N PHE A 138 28.49 67.37 -18.69
CA PHE A 138 28.00 68.76 -18.59
C PHE A 138 28.48 69.55 -17.36
N ASP A 139 29.45 69.06 -16.59
CA ASP A 139 29.91 69.73 -15.35
C ASP A 139 31.28 70.42 -15.45
N THR A 140 31.57 71.10 -16.56
CA THR A 140 32.64 72.13 -16.60
C THR A 140 32.28 73.27 -17.56
N LEU A 141 31.64 74.32 -17.02
CA LEU A 141 31.80 75.71 -17.47
C LEU A 141 31.17 76.69 -16.47
#